data_AF-A0A842TLB5-F1
#
_entry.id   AF-A0A842TLB5-F1
#
_cell.length_a   1.000
_cell.length_b   1.000
_cell.length_c   1.000
_cell.angle_alpha   90.00
_cell.angle_beta   90.00
_cell.angle_gamma   90.00
#
_symmetry.space_group_name_H-M   'P 1'
#
loop_
_entity.id
_entity.type
_entity.pdbx_description
1 polymer ?
#
loop_
_entity_poly.entity_id
_entity_poly.type
_entity_poly.pdbx_seq_one_letter_code
_entity_poly.pdbx_strand_id
1 'polypeptide(L)'
;MKSDREIIAELEEITGRKLQVVGKDISLVNYNKPGVHYEDDRVIKLSLYNYGLKSLPEIVTELRSLRRLYVVQNNLTALPEAIGNLEFLRHLWLTYNKLEKLPYSIGDLRSLEYLNLGRNNLKTLPISIGNLKSLKILLISSNNIETLPVSFLNLESLRSINIANNPILEGEYFGNLAAHYDIDFPKIFQFLRRKRQDEIEKFKKKFEENEKKYKKVADGFIVDFR
;
A
#
# COMPACT_ATOMS: atom_id res chain seq x y z
N MET A 1 -28.95 -9.98 6.14
CA MET A 1 -27.64 -9.89 5.47
C MET A 1 -27.38 -11.20 4.78
N LYS A 2 -26.83 -11.16 3.56
CA LYS A 2 -26.38 -12.37 2.87
C LYS A 2 -25.30 -13.05 3.70
N SER A 3 -25.32 -14.38 3.73
CA SER A 3 -24.20 -15.18 4.22
C SER A 3 -22.99 -15.01 3.31
N ASP A 4 -21.79 -15.23 3.84
CA ASP A 4 -20.57 -15.16 3.03
C ASP A 4 -20.61 -16.16 1.85
N ARG A 5 -21.31 -17.30 1.99
CA ARG A 5 -21.51 -18.26 0.88
C ARG A 5 -22.40 -17.71 -0.23
N GLU A 6 -23.48 -17.01 0.11
CA GLU A 6 -24.34 -16.34 -0.88
C GLU A 6 -23.59 -15.21 -1.59
N ILE A 7 -22.77 -14.45 -0.85
CA ILE A 7 -21.90 -13.42 -1.44
C ILE A 7 -20.92 -14.04 -2.45
N ILE A 8 -20.29 -15.17 -2.10
CA ILE A 8 -19.39 -15.86 -3.02
C ILE A 8 -20.13 -16.41 -4.23
N ALA A 9 -21.31 -16.99 -4.08
CA ALA A 9 -22.11 -17.48 -5.21
C ALA A 9 -22.46 -16.34 -6.19
N GLU A 10 -22.91 -15.20 -5.69
CA GLU A 10 -23.19 -14.03 -6.54
C GLU A 10 -21.92 -13.44 -7.18
N LEU A 11 -20.80 -13.44 -6.47
CA LEU A 11 -19.52 -13.03 -7.05
C LEU A 11 -19.10 -13.97 -8.20
N GLU A 12 -19.31 -15.27 -8.08
CA GLU A 12 -19.06 -16.24 -9.16
C GLU A 12 -19.98 -16.00 -10.36
N GLU A 13 -21.24 -15.62 -10.15
CA GLU A 13 -22.19 -15.26 -11.21
C GLU A 13 -21.74 -13.98 -11.94
N ILE A 14 -21.41 -12.92 -11.20
CA ILE A 14 -20.92 -11.64 -11.76
C ILE A 14 -19.66 -11.86 -12.58
N THR A 15 -18.77 -12.73 -12.11
CA THR A 15 -17.47 -12.97 -12.74
C THR A 15 -17.48 -14.06 -13.81
N GLY A 16 -18.55 -14.86 -13.88
CA GLY A 16 -18.65 -16.04 -14.73
C GLY A 16 -17.60 -17.12 -14.42
N ARG A 17 -17.00 -17.10 -13.22
CA ARG A 17 -15.90 -18.00 -12.83
C ARG A 17 -16.07 -18.52 -11.42
N LYS A 18 -16.03 -19.84 -11.27
CA LYS A 18 -16.06 -20.51 -9.97
C LYS A 18 -14.75 -20.30 -9.19
N LEU A 19 -14.88 -20.04 -7.89
CA LEU A 19 -13.79 -19.90 -6.95
C LEU A 19 -13.56 -21.24 -6.25
N GLN A 20 -12.37 -21.79 -6.41
CA GLN A 20 -12.01 -23.01 -5.69
C GLN A 20 -11.82 -22.71 -4.21
N VAL A 21 -12.34 -23.59 -3.35
CA VAL A 21 -12.04 -23.54 -1.92
C VAL A 21 -10.58 -23.94 -1.74
N VAL A 22 -9.76 -23.02 -1.26
CA VAL A 22 -8.36 -23.27 -0.95
C VAL A 22 -8.21 -23.54 0.54
N GLY A 23 -7.30 -24.46 0.88
CA GLY A 23 -6.96 -24.75 2.27
C GLY A 23 -6.37 -23.53 2.98
N LYS A 24 -6.00 -23.72 4.26
CA LYS A 24 -5.45 -22.67 5.13
C LYS A 24 -4.08 -22.14 4.69
N ASP A 25 -3.67 -22.26 3.43
CA ASP A 25 -2.37 -21.79 2.96
C ASP A 25 -2.27 -20.25 3.18
N ILE A 26 -1.62 -19.91 4.29
CA ILE A 26 -1.36 -18.57 4.81
C ILE A 26 -0.15 -17.95 4.08
N SER A 27 0.50 -18.70 3.19
CA SER A 27 1.68 -18.21 2.51
C SER A 27 1.34 -17.02 1.61
N LEU A 28 2.16 -15.98 1.69
CA LEU A 28 2.10 -14.81 0.80
C LEU A 28 2.42 -15.18 -0.66
N VAL A 29 2.71 -16.44 -0.96
CA VAL A 29 3.19 -16.90 -2.28
C VAL A 29 2.02 -17.31 -3.19
N ASN A 30 0.85 -17.59 -2.62
CA ASN A 30 -0.29 -18.18 -3.33
C ASN A 30 -1.38 -17.16 -3.69
N TYR A 31 -0.96 -15.96 -4.12
CA TYR A 31 -1.81 -14.85 -4.60
C TYR A 31 -2.05 -14.89 -6.11
N ASN A 32 -1.32 -15.75 -6.82
CA ASN A 32 -1.35 -15.93 -8.27
C ASN A 32 -2.34 -17.02 -8.72
N LYS A 33 -3.29 -17.38 -7.85
CA LYS A 33 -4.37 -18.33 -8.13
C LYS A 33 -5.69 -17.80 -7.58
N PRO A 34 -6.79 -17.93 -8.35
CA PRO A 34 -8.12 -17.68 -7.83
C PRO A 34 -8.47 -18.61 -6.68
N GLY A 35 -9.27 -18.13 -5.73
CA GLY A 35 -9.81 -19.00 -4.70
C GLY A 35 -10.35 -18.27 -3.49
N VAL A 36 -11.01 -19.04 -2.64
CA VAL A 36 -11.67 -18.56 -1.42
C VAL A 36 -11.30 -19.48 -0.26
N HIS A 37 -11.04 -18.91 0.91
CA HIS A 37 -10.80 -19.67 2.14
C HIS A 37 -11.78 -19.23 3.22
N TYR A 38 -12.34 -20.23 3.90
CA TYR A 38 -13.29 -20.05 4.98
C TYR A 38 -12.69 -20.45 6.34
N GLU A 39 -12.98 -19.69 7.38
CA GLU A 39 -12.88 -20.10 8.79
C GLU A 39 -14.26 -19.91 9.42
N ASP A 40 -14.82 -20.96 10.04
CA ASP A 40 -16.14 -20.91 10.69
C ASP A 40 -17.25 -20.28 9.81
N ASP A 41 -17.36 -20.76 8.56
CA ASP A 41 -18.27 -20.26 7.52
C ASP A 41 -18.10 -18.79 7.10
N ARG A 42 -17.05 -18.12 7.57
CA ARG A 42 -16.66 -16.76 7.17
C ARG A 42 -15.55 -16.77 6.15
N VAL A 43 -15.62 -15.93 5.12
CA VAL A 43 -14.54 -15.77 4.15
C VAL A 43 -13.43 -14.94 4.78
N ILE A 44 -12.26 -15.56 4.94
CA ILE A 44 -11.08 -14.93 5.55
C ILE A 44 -10.06 -14.50 4.49
N LYS A 45 -10.01 -15.22 3.36
CA LYS A 45 -9.13 -14.90 2.22
C LYS A 45 -9.91 -15.05 0.92
N LEU A 46 -9.77 -14.05 0.06
CA LEU A 46 -10.32 -14.04 -1.29
C LEU A 46 -9.23 -13.65 -2.28
N SER A 47 -9.12 -14.42 -3.36
CA SER A 47 -8.24 -14.15 -4.48
C SER A 47 -9.02 -14.15 -5.79
N LEU A 48 -8.98 -13.03 -6.50
CA LEU A 48 -9.59 -12.78 -7.81
C LEU A 48 -8.50 -12.58 -8.87
N TYR A 49 -7.47 -13.42 -8.85
CA TYR A 49 -6.32 -13.31 -9.74
C TYR A 49 -6.71 -13.48 -11.22
N ASN A 50 -6.37 -12.50 -12.06
CA ASN A 50 -6.52 -12.59 -13.51
C ASN A 50 -7.96 -12.86 -14.00
N TYR A 51 -8.93 -12.19 -13.40
CA TYR A 51 -10.35 -12.24 -13.79
C TYR A 51 -10.68 -11.27 -14.92
N GLY A 52 -9.77 -10.35 -15.27
CA GLY A 52 -10.01 -9.30 -16.26
C GLY A 52 -10.96 -8.20 -15.76
N LEU A 53 -11.17 -8.10 -14.44
CA LEU A 53 -12.12 -7.16 -13.83
C LEU A 53 -11.77 -5.72 -14.18
N LYS A 54 -12.78 -4.93 -14.57
CA LYS A 54 -12.66 -3.48 -14.78
C LYS A 54 -12.95 -2.69 -13.50
N SER A 55 -13.75 -3.26 -12.61
CA SER A 55 -14.08 -2.75 -11.27
C SER A 55 -14.14 -3.92 -10.29
N LEU A 56 -13.90 -3.65 -9.01
CA LEU A 56 -14.11 -4.63 -7.95
C LEU A 56 -15.62 -4.63 -7.63
N PRO A 57 -16.34 -5.75 -7.77
CA PRO A 57 -17.76 -5.81 -7.42
C PRO A 57 -17.99 -5.40 -5.97
N GLU A 58 -18.93 -4.48 -5.72
CA GLU A 58 -19.16 -3.92 -4.37
C GLU A 58 -19.50 -4.98 -3.33
N ILE A 59 -20.12 -6.10 -3.74
CA ILE A 59 -20.46 -7.20 -2.83
C ILE A 59 -19.25 -7.81 -2.12
N VAL A 60 -18.04 -7.67 -2.68
CA VAL A 60 -16.80 -8.08 -2.01
C VAL A 60 -16.61 -7.31 -0.69
N THR A 61 -17.10 -6.08 -0.61
CA THR A 61 -17.01 -5.22 0.59
C THR A 61 -17.98 -5.63 1.71
N GLU A 62 -18.89 -6.57 1.43
CA GLU A 62 -19.80 -7.16 2.41
C GLU A 62 -19.15 -8.31 3.21
N LEU A 63 -17.99 -8.83 2.77
CA LEU A 63 -17.23 -9.87 3.46
C LEU A 63 -16.51 -9.28 4.70
N ARG A 64 -17.27 -8.92 5.73
CA ARG A 64 -16.76 -8.18 6.91
C ARG A 64 -15.68 -8.92 7.71
N SER A 65 -15.54 -10.23 7.54
CA SER A 65 -14.50 -11.03 8.21
C SER A 65 -13.20 -11.15 7.40
N LEU A 66 -13.16 -10.56 6.19
CA LEU A 66 -12.05 -10.72 5.26
C LEU A 66 -10.76 -10.13 5.84
N ARG A 67 -9.70 -10.96 5.87
CA ARG A 67 -8.37 -10.57 6.35
C ARG A 67 -7.37 -10.40 5.22
N ARG A 68 -7.60 -11.06 4.08
CA ARG A 68 -6.70 -11.03 2.92
C ARG A 68 -7.49 -10.93 1.63
N LEU A 69 -7.20 -9.89 0.85
CA LEU A 69 -7.82 -9.65 -0.45
C LEU A 69 -6.73 -9.51 -1.51
N TYR A 70 -6.73 -10.41 -2.48
CA TYR A 70 -5.82 -10.42 -3.62
C TYR A 70 -6.62 -10.18 -4.89
N VAL A 71 -6.45 -9.03 -5.53
CA VAL A 71 -7.08 -8.70 -6.83
C VAL A 71 -5.99 -8.34 -7.82
N VAL A 72 -5.04 -9.26 -7.97
CA VAL A 72 -3.82 -9.07 -8.76
C VAL A 72 -4.06 -9.39 -10.23
N GLN A 73 -3.39 -8.66 -11.12
CA GLN A 73 -3.47 -8.87 -12.57
C GLN A 73 -4.89 -8.69 -13.12
N ASN A 74 -5.52 -7.55 -12.85
CA ASN A 74 -6.82 -7.20 -13.42
C ASN A 74 -6.72 -5.86 -14.18
N ASN A 75 -7.86 -5.27 -14.55
CA ASN A 75 -7.95 -3.99 -15.24
C ASN A 75 -8.64 -2.93 -14.36
N LEU A 76 -8.53 -3.02 -13.03
CA LEU A 76 -9.21 -2.10 -12.12
C LEU A 76 -8.70 -0.67 -12.34
N THR A 77 -9.62 0.27 -12.59
CA THR A 77 -9.28 1.72 -12.67
C THR A 77 -9.57 2.47 -11.37
N ALA A 78 -10.46 1.92 -10.54
CA ALA A 78 -10.78 2.42 -9.21
C ALA A 78 -11.18 1.28 -8.26
N LEU A 79 -11.14 1.56 -6.95
CA LEU A 79 -11.79 0.74 -5.93
C LEU A 79 -13.11 1.40 -5.51
N PRO A 80 -14.12 0.63 -5.06
CA PRO A 80 -15.32 1.18 -4.47
C PRO A 80 -14.99 1.93 -3.18
N GLU A 81 -15.71 3.02 -2.88
CA GLU A 81 -15.58 3.73 -1.59
C GLU A 81 -15.95 2.80 -0.42
N ALA A 82 -16.81 1.82 -0.66
CA ALA A 82 -17.13 0.80 0.33
C ALA A 82 -15.93 -0.08 0.73
N ILE A 83 -14.74 0.02 0.12
CA ILE A 83 -13.58 -0.80 0.52
C ILE A 83 -13.22 -0.64 2.02
N GLY A 84 -13.42 0.56 2.59
CA GLY A 84 -13.18 0.84 4.01
C GLY A 84 -14.02 -0.01 4.98
N ASN A 85 -15.07 -0.66 4.50
CA ASN A 85 -15.91 -1.59 5.25
C ASN A 85 -15.18 -2.84 5.75
N LEU A 86 -14.03 -3.17 5.16
CA LEU A 86 -13.25 -4.36 5.46
C LEU A 86 -12.29 -4.10 6.65
N GLU A 87 -12.84 -3.74 7.80
CA GLU A 87 -12.07 -3.27 8.98
C GLU A 87 -11.03 -4.26 9.51
N PHE A 88 -11.23 -5.56 9.26
CA PHE A 88 -10.32 -6.64 9.66
C PHE A 88 -9.30 -7.01 8.56
N LEU A 89 -9.30 -6.32 7.43
CA LEU A 89 -8.38 -6.56 6.33
C LEU A 89 -6.96 -6.24 6.77
N ARG A 90 -6.07 -7.22 6.66
CA ARG A 90 -4.66 -7.10 6.99
C ARG A 90 -3.80 -6.99 5.74
N HIS A 91 -4.14 -7.75 4.70
CA HIS A 91 -3.39 -7.79 3.44
C HIS A 91 -4.30 -7.37 2.28
N LEU A 92 -3.90 -6.34 1.53
CA LEU A 92 -4.58 -5.90 0.32
C LEU A 92 -3.59 -5.79 -0.83
N TRP A 93 -3.73 -6.67 -1.83
CA TRP A 93 -2.83 -6.68 -3.00
C TRP A 93 -3.62 -6.41 -4.27
N LEU A 94 -3.18 -5.35 -4.96
CA LEU A 94 -3.80 -4.77 -6.14
C LEU A 94 -2.77 -4.58 -7.24
N THR A 95 -1.65 -5.31 -7.17
CA THR A 95 -0.55 -5.21 -8.15
C THR A 95 -1.02 -5.58 -9.55
N TYR A 96 -0.44 -4.95 -10.57
CA TYR A 96 -0.81 -5.16 -11.98
C TYR A 96 -2.29 -4.86 -12.23
N ASN A 97 -2.69 -3.62 -11.92
CA ASN A 97 -3.98 -3.06 -12.28
C ASN A 97 -3.77 -1.72 -13.01
N LYS A 98 -4.83 -0.93 -13.16
CA LYS A 98 -4.81 0.38 -13.81
C LYS A 98 -5.32 1.49 -12.88
N LEU A 99 -5.18 1.31 -11.56
CA LEU A 99 -5.74 2.23 -10.57
C LEU A 99 -5.15 3.62 -10.76
N GLU A 100 -6.01 4.61 -10.94
CA GLU A 100 -5.61 6.02 -11.11
C GLU A 100 -5.63 6.79 -9.78
N LYS A 101 -6.51 6.36 -8.87
CA LYS A 101 -6.66 6.90 -7.51
C LYS A 101 -7.10 5.82 -6.53
N LEU A 102 -6.90 6.08 -5.25
CA LEU A 102 -7.52 5.32 -4.17
C LEU A 102 -8.71 6.12 -3.59
N PRO A 103 -9.77 5.44 -3.13
CA PRO A 103 -10.86 6.08 -2.39
C PRO A 103 -10.36 6.66 -1.06
N TYR A 104 -11.08 7.63 -0.51
CA TYR A 104 -10.72 8.23 0.78
C TYR A 104 -10.83 7.19 1.90
N SER A 105 -11.84 6.32 1.83
CA SER A 105 -12.07 5.22 2.76
C SER A 105 -10.95 4.17 2.85
N ILE A 106 -9.91 4.24 1.99
CA ILE A 106 -8.73 3.39 2.18
C ILE A 106 -8.14 3.57 3.58
N GLY A 107 -8.23 4.77 4.16
CA GLY A 107 -7.76 5.07 5.51
C GLY A 107 -8.58 4.42 6.63
N ASP A 108 -9.75 3.85 6.33
CA ASP A 108 -10.61 3.19 7.30
C ASP A 108 -10.20 1.72 7.54
N LEU A 109 -9.27 1.19 6.73
CA LEU A 109 -8.69 -0.14 6.90
C LEU A 109 -7.69 -0.18 8.07
N ARG A 110 -8.17 0.08 9.30
CA ARG A 110 -7.32 0.28 10.50
C ARG A 110 -6.45 -0.93 10.85
N SER A 111 -6.85 -2.13 10.46
CA SER A 111 -6.08 -3.37 10.64
C SER A 111 -5.08 -3.67 9.52
N LEU A 112 -4.99 -2.82 8.49
CA LEU A 112 -4.18 -3.10 7.32
C LEU A 112 -2.69 -3.05 7.68
N GLU A 113 -2.00 -4.15 7.42
CA GLU A 113 -0.58 -4.32 7.70
C GLU A 113 0.27 -4.31 6.43
N TYR A 114 -0.29 -4.78 5.30
CA TYR A 114 0.41 -4.90 4.02
C TYR A 114 -0.48 -4.40 2.88
N LEU A 115 -0.02 -3.34 2.21
CA LEU A 115 -0.68 -2.76 1.04
C LEU A 115 0.26 -2.82 -0.16
N ASN A 116 -0.16 -3.55 -1.20
CA ASN A 116 0.59 -3.63 -2.45
C ASN A 116 -0.23 -3.05 -3.61
N LEU A 117 0.27 -1.95 -4.16
CA LEU A 117 -0.29 -1.15 -5.24
C LEU A 117 0.67 -1.03 -6.43
N GLY A 118 1.73 -1.84 -6.46
CA GLY A 118 2.74 -1.73 -7.51
C GLY A 118 2.17 -1.96 -8.91
N ARG A 119 2.75 -1.33 -9.93
CA ARG A 119 2.29 -1.45 -11.33
C ARG A 119 0.81 -1.08 -11.47
N ASN A 120 0.53 0.18 -11.14
CA ASN A 120 -0.74 0.87 -11.35
C ASN A 120 -0.46 2.24 -11.98
N ASN A 121 -1.45 3.12 -12.06
CA ASN A 121 -1.35 4.45 -12.67
C ASN A 121 -1.49 5.59 -11.63
N LEU A 122 -1.26 5.30 -10.34
CA LEU A 122 -1.51 6.25 -9.26
C LEU A 122 -0.60 7.47 -9.40
N LYS A 123 -1.18 8.68 -9.31
CA LYS A 123 -0.42 9.95 -9.29
C LYS A 123 -0.14 10.49 -7.90
N THR A 124 -1.02 10.17 -6.96
CA THR A 124 -0.92 10.57 -5.55
C THR A 124 -1.53 9.49 -4.67
N LEU A 125 -1.34 9.60 -3.36
CA LEU A 125 -2.11 8.87 -2.34
C LEU A 125 -3.09 9.83 -1.65
N PRO A 126 -4.29 9.38 -1.26
CA PRO A 126 -5.23 10.21 -0.51
C PRO A 126 -4.66 10.56 0.86
N ILE A 127 -5.04 11.72 1.41
CA ILE A 127 -4.59 12.15 2.74
C ILE A 127 -4.96 11.15 3.85
N SER A 128 -6.03 10.40 3.66
CA SER A 128 -6.46 9.35 4.59
C SER A 128 -5.47 8.18 4.71
N ILE A 129 -4.47 8.05 3.82
CA ILE A 129 -3.44 7.01 3.95
C ILE A 129 -2.74 7.06 5.31
N GLY A 130 -2.56 8.25 5.88
CA GLY A 130 -1.97 8.46 7.21
C GLY A 130 -2.77 7.89 8.37
N ASN A 131 -4.02 7.46 8.14
CA ASN A 131 -4.86 6.81 9.14
C ASN A 131 -4.55 5.31 9.30
N LEU A 132 -3.74 4.73 8.40
CA LEU A 132 -3.36 3.32 8.42
C LEU A 132 -2.27 3.04 9.47
N LYS A 133 -2.62 3.20 10.75
CA LYS A 133 -1.70 3.10 11.89
C LYS A 133 -1.05 1.73 12.07
N SER A 134 -1.65 0.67 11.52
CA SER A 134 -1.12 -0.70 11.54
C SER A 134 -0.24 -1.03 10.34
N LEU A 135 -0.13 -0.15 9.34
CA LEU A 135 0.54 -0.45 8.07
C LEU A 135 2.03 -0.60 8.29
N LYS A 136 2.56 -1.78 7.94
CA LYS A 136 3.98 -2.14 8.10
C LYS A 136 4.71 -2.10 6.77
N ILE A 137 4.05 -2.51 5.69
CA ILE A 137 4.65 -2.57 4.35
C ILE A 137 3.73 -1.88 3.34
N LEU A 138 4.30 -0.93 2.60
CA LEU A 138 3.65 -0.24 1.49
C LEU A 138 4.46 -0.40 0.20
N LEU A 139 3.93 -1.11 -0.79
CA LEU A 139 4.57 -1.29 -2.10
C LEU A 139 3.80 -0.48 -3.15
N ILE A 140 4.38 0.61 -3.64
CA ILE A 140 3.78 1.53 -4.62
C ILE A 140 4.69 1.71 -5.85
N SER A 141 5.64 0.81 -6.06
CA SER A 141 6.59 0.85 -7.17
C SER A 141 5.91 0.80 -8.55
N SER A 142 6.50 1.42 -9.56
CA SER A 142 5.96 1.44 -10.93
C SER A 142 4.55 2.04 -10.96
N ASN A 143 4.43 3.27 -10.48
CA ASN A 143 3.25 4.11 -10.59
C ASN A 143 3.69 5.46 -11.20
N ASN A 144 2.79 6.44 -11.19
CA ASN A 144 3.06 7.81 -11.61
C ASN A 144 3.09 8.77 -10.41
N ILE A 145 3.48 8.28 -9.22
CA ILE A 145 3.39 9.07 -7.99
C ILE A 145 4.36 10.24 -8.10
N GLU A 146 3.83 11.47 -7.97
CA GLU A 146 4.61 12.71 -8.04
C GLU A 146 4.91 13.30 -6.66
N THR A 147 4.03 13.03 -5.68
CA THR A 147 4.14 13.51 -4.30
C THR A 147 3.51 12.51 -3.31
N LEU A 148 3.91 12.58 -2.03
CA LEU A 148 3.22 11.92 -0.93
C LEU A 148 2.48 12.98 -0.10
N PRO A 149 1.26 12.69 0.41
CA PRO A 149 0.55 13.62 1.28
C PRO A 149 1.32 13.79 2.61
N VAL A 150 1.21 14.96 3.24
CA VAL A 150 1.87 15.24 4.54
C VAL A 150 1.48 14.22 5.62
N SER A 151 0.26 13.71 5.57
CA SER A 151 -0.24 12.66 6.46
C SER A 151 0.53 11.34 6.34
N PHE A 152 1.35 11.14 5.31
CA PHE A 152 2.24 9.99 5.19
C PHE A 152 3.16 9.83 6.41
N LEU A 153 3.54 10.95 7.03
CA LEU A 153 4.33 11.00 8.27
C LEU A 153 3.60 10.36 9.48
N ASN A 154 2.28 10.16 9.38
CA ASN A 154 1.47 9.56 10.43
C ASN A 154 1.46 8.02 10.40
N LEU A 155 2.15 7.39 9.44
CA LEU A 155 2.28 5.94 9.33
C LEU A 155 3.28 5.37 10.34
N GLU A 156 2.93 5.42 11.63
CA GLU A 156 3.80 5.10 12.77
C GLU A 156 4.35 3.67 12.78
N SER A 157 3.62 2.71 12.19
CA SER A 157 4.04 1.31 12.13
C SER A 157 4.82 0.94 10.86
N LEU A 158 5.04 1.88 9.93
CA LEU A 158 5.62 1.58 8.62
C LEU A 158 7.10 1.23 8.78
N ARG A 159 7.47 0.05 8.27
CA ARG A 159 8.83 -0.51 8.36
C ARG A 159 9.50 -0.61 7.00
N SER A 160 8.71 -0.76 5.94
CA SER A 160 9.21 -0.96 4.59
C SER A 160 8.31 -0.24 3.60
N ILE A 161 8.96 0.45 2.66
CA ILE A 161 8.30 1.12 1.55
C ILE A 161 9.07 0.83 0.27
N ASN A 162 8.36 0.54 -0.82
CA ASN A 162 8.94 0.49 -2.16
C ASN A 162 8.27 1.51 -3.06
N ILE A 163 9.02 2.54 -3.46
CA ILE A 163 8.57 3.63 -4.35
C ILE A 163 9.30 3.63 -5.69
N ALA A 164 10.09 2.61 -6.00
CA ALA A 164 10.91 2.56 -7.21
C ALA A 164 10.06 2.78 -8.48
N ASN A 165 10.64 3.38 -9.52
CA ASN A 165 9.96 3.69 -10.77
C ASN A 165 8.71 4.56 -10.56
N ASN A 166 8.88 5.71 -9.90
CA ASN A 166 7.88 6.77 -9.78
C ASN A 166 8.55 8.13 -10.01
N PRO A 167 7.86 9.10 -10.64
CA PRO A 167 8.38 10.46 -10.85
C PRO A 167 8.77 11.21 -9.57
N ILE A 168 8.21 10.82 -8.42
CA ILE A 168 8.57 11.39 -7.12
C ILE A 168 10.09 11.38 -6.95
N LEU A 169 10.78 10.34 -7.43
CA LEU A 169 12.24 10.20 -7.34
C LEU A 169 13.04 11.13 -8.28
N GLU A 170 12.39 11.76 -9.27
CA GLU A 170 13.03 12.56 -10.32
C GLU A 170 12.77 14.08 -10.17
N GLY A 171 11.78 14.49 -9.37
CA GLY A 171 11.36 15.89 -9.28
C GLY A 171 12.13 16.75 -8.27
N GLU A 172 12.13 18.08 -8.50
CA GLU A 172 12.55 19.10 -7.52
C GLU A 172 11.84 18.95 -6.16
N TYR A 173 10.72 18.22 -6.10
CA TYR A 173 10.01 17.92 -4.86
C TYR A 173 10.87 17.12 -3.87
N PHE A 174 11.75 16.21 -4.32
CA PHE A 174 12.71 15.54 -3.42
C PHE A 174 13.82 16.48 -2.95
N GLY A 175 14.26 17.41 -3.80
CA GLY A 175 15.19 18.47 -3.43
C GLY A 175 14.59 19.51 -2.48
N ASN A 176 13.30 19.85 -2.67
CA ASN A 176 12.58 20.85 -1.90
C ASN A 176 11.97 20.30 -0.60
N LEU A 177 11.56 19.03 -0.53
CA LEU A 177 11.26 18.40 0.77
C LEU A 177 12.54 18.24 1.60
N ALA A 178 13.66 17.91 0.97
CA ALA A 178 14.97 17.85 1.61
C ALA A 178 15.46 19.24 2.07
N ALA A 179 15.22 20.30 1.29
CA ALA A 179 15.66 21.67 1.59
C ALA A 179 14.71 22.46 2.50
N HIS A 180 13.39 22.20 2.47
CA HIS A 180 12.40 22.93 3.28
C HIS A 180 12.14 22.28 4.65
N TYR A 181 12.49 20.99 4.81
CA TYR A 181 12.37 20.24 6.07
C TYR A 181 13.68 19.65 6.57
N ASP A 182 14.82 20.00 5.96
CA ASP A 182 16.17 19.54 6.35
C ASP A 182 16.25 18.01 6.52
N ILE A 183 15.70 17.29 5.54
CA ILE A 183 15.51 15.83 5.60
C ILE A 183 16.74 15.11 5.05
N ASP A 184 17.64 14.74 5.97
CA ASP A 184 18.73 13.80 5.74
C ASP A 184 18.16 12.36 5.77
N PHE A 185 18.05 11.71 4.60
CA PHE A 185 17.36 10.42 4.45
C PHE A 185 17.88 9.26 5.35
N PRO A 186 19.19 9.16 5.65
CA PRO A 186 19.70 8.28 6.71
C PRO A 186 19.12 8.56 8.10
N LYS A 187 18.73 9.81 8.39
CA LYS A 187 18.09 10.20 9.65
C LYS A 187 16.59 9.94 9.72
N ILE A 188 15.84 9.86 8.61
CA ILE A 188 14.46 9.33 8.67
C ILE A 188 14.47 7.87 9.14
N PHE A 189 15.45 7.09 8.69
CA PHE A 189 15.69 5.73 9.19
C PHE A 189 16.19 5.70 10.64
N GLN A 190 16.86 6.76 11.12
CA GLN A 190 17.33 6.90 12.51
C GLN A 190 16.26 7.47 13.46
N PHE A 191 15.34 8.31 12.97
CA PHE A 191 14.21 8.92 13.67
C PHE A 191 13.19 7.87 14.10
N LEU A 192 13.02 6.81 13.30
CA LEU A 192 12.32 5.59 13.69
C LEU A 192 13.01 4.80 14.83
N ARG A 193 14.23 5.15 15.26
CA ARG A 193 14.97 4.35 16.24
C ARG A 193 15.11 4.96 17.64
N ARG A 194 15.05 6.28 17.87
CA ARG A 194 14.99 6.85 19.24
C ARG A 194 14.94 8.37 19.24
N LYS A 195 14.03 8.96 20.03
CA LYS A 195 14.17 10.34 20.52
C LYS A 195 15.59 10.58 21.07
N ARG A 196 16.27 11.66 20.68
CA ARG A 196 17.24 12.45 21.49
C ARG A 196 17.73 13.71 20.76
N GLN A 197 17.78 14.82 21.49
CA GLN A 197 18.02 16.20 21.00
C GLN A 197 19.47 16.49 20.59
N ASP A 198 20.45 15.74 21.10
CA ASP A 198 21.88 16.07 20.99
C ASP A 198 22.48 15.76 19.60
N GLU A 199 21.82 14.91 18.82
CA GLU A 199 22.23 14.57 17.45
C GLU A 199 21.76 15.62 16.42
N ILE A 200 20.80 16.46 16.81
CA ILE A 200 20.31 17.60 16.02
C ILE A 200 21.37 18.72 16.02
N GLU A 201 22.00 19.00 17.15
CA GLU A 201 22.96 20.10 17.27
C GLU A 201 24.32 19.79 16.59
N LYS A 202 24.76 18.52 16.64
CA LYS A 202 25.96 18.06 15.89
C LYS A 202 25.78 18.14 14.38
N PHE A 203 24.54 18.09 13.91
CA PHE A 203 24.25 18.16 12.49
C PHE A 203 24.27 19.58 11.94
N LYS A 204 23.70 20.56 12.65
CA LYS A 204 23.74 21.98 12.26
C LYS A 204 25.15 22.46 11.96
N LYS A 205 26.11 22.09 12.82
CA LYS A 205 27.52 22.47 12.67
C LYS A 205 28.19 21.81 11.45
N LYS A 206 27.80 20.58 11.11
CA LYS A 206 28.35 19.83 9.97
C LYS A 206 27.69 20.23 8.64
N PHE A 207 26.50 20.83 8.70
CA PHE A 207 25.76 21.37 7.57
C PHE A 207 26.41 22.66 7.03
N GLU A 208 26.77 23.61 7.90
CA GLU A 208 27.50 24.84 7.54
C GLU A 208 28.87 24.56 6.87
N GLU A 209 29.49 23.43 7.20
CA GLU A 209 30.77 23.00 6.64
C GLU A 209 30.64 22.33 5.26
N ASN A 210 29.48 21.72 4.94
CA ASN A 210 29.28 20.95 3.70
C ASN A 210 28.52 21.71 2.60
N GLU A 211 27.82 22.79 2.93
CA GLU A 211 27.15 23.68 1.96
C GLU A 211 28.13 24.27 0.93
N LYS A 212 29.40 24.43 1.30
CA LYS A 212 30.46 24.91 0.39
C LYS A 212 30.93 23.88 -0.64
N LYS A 213 30.54 22.59 -0.53
CA LYS A 213 31.31 21.51 -1.15
C LYS A 213 30.63 20.72 -2.27
N TYR A 214 29.31 20.73 -2.46
CA TYR A 214 28.68 19.73 -3.35
C TYR A 214 27.63 20.26 -4.34
N LYS A 215 28.14 20.89 -5.40
CA LYS A 215 27.58 20.79 -6.77
C LYS A 215 27.87 19.35 -7.30
N LYS A 216 26.85 18.68 -7.88
CA LYS A 216 26.84 17.49 -8.78
C LYS A 216 26.42 16.08 -8.26
N VAL A 217 25.31 15.60 -8.86
CA VAL A 217 25.06 14.31 -9.59
C VAL A 217 24.79 12.97 -8.83
N ALA A 218 23.53 12.49 -8.98
CA ALA A 218 22.95 11.19 -9.44
C ALA A 218 23.22 9.78 -8.82
N ASP A 219 22.18 8.94 -9.05
CA ASP A 219 22.03 7.47 -9.12
C ASP A 219 21.59 6.63 -7.90
N GLY A 220 20.56 5.79 -8.13
CA GLY A 220 19.68 5.17 -7.13
C GLY A 220 20.03 3.76 -6.64
N PHE A 221 19.28 3.30 -5.62
CA PHE A 221 19.47 1.99 -4.95
C PHE A 221 18.16 1.31 -4.49
N ILE A 222 18.16 -0.02 -4.52
CA ILE A 222 17.21 -0.94 -3.87
C ILE A 222 17.86 -1.46 -2.56
N VAL A 223 17.10 -1.60 -1.46
CA VAL A 223 17.61 -2.19 -0.20
C VAL A 223 16.64 -3.24 0.35
N ASP A 224 17.19 -4.40 0.70
CA ASP A 224 16.56 -5.53 1.39
C ASP A 224 17.12 -5.62 2.81
N PHE A 225 16.31 -5.98 3.81
CA PHE A 225 16.66 -5.90 5.23
C PHE A 225 16.40 -7.22 5.96
N ARG A 226 17.47 -7.82 6.50
CA ARG A 226 17.40 -8.71 7.67
C ARG A 226 17.59 -7.91 8.94
#